data_AF-A0A0G0IPF5-F1
#
_entry.id   AF-A0A0G0IPF5-F1
#
_cell.length_a   1.000
_cell.length_b   1.000
_cell.length_c   1.000
_cell.angle_alpha   90.00
_cell.angle_beta   90.00
_cell.angle_gamma   90.00
#
_symmetry.space_group_name_H-M   'P 1'
#
loop_
_entity.id
_entity.type
_entity.pdbx_description
1 polymer ?
#
loop_
_entity_poly.entity_id
_entity_poly.type
_entity_poly.pdbx_seq_one_letter_code
_entity_poly.pdbx_strand_id
1 'polypeptide(L)'
;MTKSNIDSHNKTFAIFLLPLMALIAPFLVFPIEMVLPYPYIVEEIIKSLLIINVVKLPSKKIQIFIGICLGVFFAVSETVLYSFNFFMLTSIIPLIERLFLTSLLHALTIVVMILSNFINKKLLPLGVILAMIIHYFYNLLAL
;
A
#
# COMPACT_ATOMS: atom_id res chain seq x y z
N MET A 1 -33.26 12.57 -8.91
CA MET A 1 -31.80 12.41 -8.86
C MET A 1 -31.42 11.29 -9.81
N THR A 2 -30.68 11.59 -10.88
CA THR A 2 -30.29 10.62 -11.90
C THR A 2 -29.14 9.74 -11.40
N LYS A 3 -29.12 8.48 -11.83
CA LYS A 3 -28.11 7.45 -11.50
C LYS A 3 -26.65 7.94 -11.66
N SER A 4 -26.41 8.92 -12.54
CA SER A 4 -25.11 9.55 -12.78
C SER A 4 -24.58 10.40 -11.61
N ASN A 5 -25.46 11.04 -10.83
CA ASN A 5 -25.04 11.85 -9.66
C ASN A 5 -24.73 10.99 -8.44
N ILE A 6 -25.32 9.79 -8.35
CA ILE A 6 -25.01 8.83 -7.28
C ILE A 6 -23.64 8.19 -7.54
N ASP A 7 -23.33 7.87 -8.80
CA ASP A 7 -22.03 7.32 -9.20
C ASP A 7 -20.86 8.31 -9.04
N SER A 8 -21.08 9.61 -9.23
CA SER A 8 -20.03 10.61 -9.04
C SER A 8 -19.71 10.82 -7.55
N HIS A 9 -20.74 10.86 -6.69
CA HIS A 9 -20.57 11.02 -5.25
C HIS A 9 -19.82 9.83 -4.63
N ASN A 10 -20.13 8.62 -5.09
CA ASN A 10 -19.45 7.39 -4.67
C ASN A 10 -17.97 7.36 -5.09
N LYS A 11 -17.63 7.92 -6.26
CA LYS A 11 -16.24 8.01 -6.73
C LYS A 11 -15.43 9.01 -5.93
N THR A 12 -15.98 10.17 -5.63
CA THR A 12 -15.32 11.18 -4.77
C THR A 12 -15.11 10.64 -3.36
N PHE A 13 -16.08 9.91 -2.81
CA PHE A 13 -15.94 9.26 -1.51
C PHE A 13 -14.82 8.21 -1.50
N ALA A 14 -14.72 7.39 -2.55
CA ALA A 14 -13.66 6.38 -2.68
C ALA A 14 -12.24 6.98 -2.72
N ILE A 15 -12.08 8.18 -3.30
CA ILE A 15 -10.80 8.89 -3.36
C ILE A 15 -10.25 9.18 -1.95
N PHE A 16 -11.11 9.52 -0.99
CA PHE A 16 -10.70 9.77 0.40
C PHE A 16 -10.66 8.50 1.24
N LEU A 17 -11.62 7.59 1.05
CA LEU A 17 -11.71 6.38 1.85
C LEU A 17 -10.52 5.43 1.63
N LEU A 18 -10.05 5.26 0.38
CA LEU A 18 -9.00 4.29 0.07
C LEU A 18 -7.66 4.60 0.81
N PRO A 19 -7.14 5.85 0.79
CA PRO A 19 -6.00 6.23 1.64
C PRO A 19 -6.21 5.96 3.13
N LEU A 20 -7.39 6.27 3.67
CA LEU A 20 -7.69 6.00 5.07
C LEU A 20 -7.70 4.50 5.39
N MET A 21 -8.18 3.66 4.47
CA MET A 21 -8.09 2.20 4.62
C MET A 21 -6.62 1.72 4.60
N ALA A 22 -5.77 2.31 3.77
CA ALA A 22 -4.33 1.97 3.76
C ALA A 22 -3.63 2.33 5.09
N LEU A 23 -4.09 3.38 5.79
CA LEU A 23 -3.59 3.74 7.12
C LEU A 23 -3.98 2.72 8.20
N ILE A 24 -5.02 1.91 8.00
CA ILE A 24 -5.46 0.89 8.96
C ILE A 24 -4.92 -0.49 8.56
N ALA A 25 -4.59 -0.70 7.29
CA ALA A 25 -4.20 -2.00 6.75
C ALA A 25 -3.02 -2.66 7.50
N PRO A 26 -1.91 -1.97 7.86
CA PRO A 26 -0.83 -2.59 8.64
C PRO A 26 -1.27 -3.17 9.98
N PHE A 27 -2.28 -2.58 10.64
CA PHE A 27 -2.82 -3.12 11.90
C PHE A 27 -3.54 -4.46 11.70
N LEU A 28 -4.08 -4.73 10.51
CA LEU A 28 -4.68 -6.01 10.16
C LEU A 28 -3.62 -7.05 9.76
N VAL A 29 -2.51 -6.58 9.17
CA VAL A 29 -1.36 -7.42 8.81
C VAL A 29 -0.66 -7.91 10.08
N PHE A 30 -0.45 -7.04 11.06
CA PHE A 30 0.37 -7.30 12.24
C PHE A 30 0.02 -8.60 13.01
N PRO A 31 -1.25 -8.93 13.33
CA PRO A 31 -1.59 -10.21 13.96
C PRO A 31 -1.25 -11.44 13.12
N ILE A 32 -1.28 -11.31 11.79
CA ILE A 32 -0.96 -12.40 10.87
C ILE A 32 0.55 -12.64 10.85
N GLU A 33 1.35 -11.57 10.91
CA GLU A 33 2.82 -11.65 10.97
C GLU A 33 3.32 -12.31 12.27
N MET A 34 2.56 -12.20 13.36
CA MET A 34 2.87 -12.92 14.59
C MET A 34 2.78 -14.45 14.44
N VAL A 35 2.14 -14.94 13.37
CA VAL A 35 1.92 -16.38 13.10
C VAL A 35 2.66 -16.86 11.85
N LEU A 36 2.79 -16.02 10.81
CA LEU A 36 3.38 -16.39 9.53
C LEU A 36 4.74 -15.70 9.30
N PRO A 37 5.78 -16.43 8.85
CA PRO A 37 7.14 -15.87 8.70
C PRO A 37 7.35 -15.06 7.40
N TYR A 38 6.28 -14.71 6.68
CA TYR A 38 6.35 -14.04 5.37
C TYR A 38 5.51 -12.75 5.33
N PRO A 39 5.86 -11.71 6.13
CA PRO A 39 5.09 -10.48 6.25
C PRO A 39 4.84 -9.79 4.90
N TYR A 40 5.87 -9.72 4.06
CA TYR A 40 5.81 -9.14 2.72
C TYR A 40 4.73 -9.77 1.83
N ILE A 41 4.45 -11.08 1.95
CA ILE A 41 3.40 -11.73 1.15
C ILE A 41 2.03 -11.21 1.58
N VAL A 42 1.79 -11.17 2.89
CA VAL A 42 0.50 -10.77 3.48
C VAL A 42 0.21 -9.31 3.15
N GLU A 43 1.21 -8.44 3.29
CA GLU A 43 1.09 -7.03 2.93
C GLU A 43 0.73 -6.79 1.47
N GLU A 44 1.44 -7.44 0.54
CA GLU A 44 1.18 -7.23 -0.89
C GLU A 44 -0.19 -7.79 -1.30
N ILE A 45 -0.67 -8.88 -0.67
CA ILE A 45 -2.04 -9.36 -0.86
C ILE A 45 -3.05 -8.30 -0.40
N ILE A 46 -2.88 -7.74 0.81
CA ILE A 46 -3.80 -6.72 1.33
C ILE A 46 -3.80 -5.46 0.46
N LYS A 47 -2.63 -5.00 0.00
CA LYS A 47 -2.53 -3.87 -0.95
C LYS A 47 -3.25 -4.18 -2.26
N SER A 48 -3.14 -5.41 -2.77
CA SER A 48 -3.84 -5.80 -4.00
C SER A 48 -5.37 -5.69 -3.88
N LEU A 49 -5.95 -5.96 -2.70
CA LEU A 49 -7.38 -5.79 -2.44
C LEU A 49 -7.81 -4.32 -2.53
N LEU A 50 -6.97 -3.40 -2.05
CA LEU A 50 -7.20 -1.96 -2.21
C LEU A 50 -7.11 -1.54 -3.68
N ILE A 51 -6.14 -2.09 -4.41
CA ILE A 51 -5.91 -1.76 -5.83
C ILE A 51 -7.08 -2.15 -6.72
N ILE A 52 -7.80 -3.25 -6.44
CA ILE A 52 -9.03 -3.62 -7.17
C ILE A 52 -10.04 -2.46 -7.19
N ASN A 53 -10.08 -1.63 -6.14
CA ASN A 53 -10.94 -0.47 -6.07
C ASN A 53 -10.30 0.78 -6.70
N VAL A 54 -8.99 0.97 -6.54
CA VAL A 54 -8.25 2.05 -7.20
C VAL A 54 -8.43 1.97 -8.72
N VAL A 55 -8.30 0.79 -9.32
CA VAL A 55 -8.34 0.65 -10.79
C VAL A 55 -9.70 0.96 -11.42
N LYS A 56 -10.76 1.11 -10.61
CA LYS A 56 -12.11 1.51 -11.02
C LYS A 56 -12.28 3.04 -11.04
N LEU A 57 -11.32 3.82 -10.53
CA LEU A 57 -11.37 5.27 -10.52
C LEU A 57 -11.28 5.85 -11.95
N PRO A 58 -11.86 7.04 -12.21
CA PRO A 58 -12.16 7.48 -13.58
C PRO A 58 -10.95 7.80 -14.46
N SER A 59 -9.77 8.09 -13.89
CA SER A 59 -8.60 8.47 -14.68
C SER A 59 -7.31 7.79 -14.20
N LYS A 60 -6.44 7.40 -15.14
CA LYS A 60 -5.13 6.79 -14.83
C LYS A 60 -4.27 7.70 -13.94
N LYS A 61 -4.35 9.02 -14.13
CA LYS A 61 -3.65 10.02 -13.30
C LYS A 61 -4.12 9.96 -11.84
N ILE A 62 -5.44 9.93 -11.62
CA ILE A 62 -6.01 9.79 -10.27
C ILE A 62 -5.62 8.45 -9.68
N GLN A 63 -5.65 7.37 -10.46
CA GLN A 63 -5.26 6.03 -9.98
C GLN A 63 -3.82 5.98 -9.48
N ILE A 64 -2.87 6.52 -10.25
CA ILE A 64 -1.47 6.59 -9.83
C ILE A 64 -1.30 7.50 -8.62
N PHE A 65 -1.91 8.68 -8.62
CA PHE A 65 -1.85 9.61 -7.48
C PHE A 65 -2.37 8.96 -6.19
N ILE A 66 -3.56 8.35 -6.24
CA ILE A 66 -4.14 7.65 -5.10
C ILE A 66 -3.30 6.44 -4.72
N GLY A 67 -2.76 5.68 -5.68
CA GLY A 67 -1.84 4.58 -5.41
C GLY A 67 -0.60 5.02 -4.63
N ILE A 68 0.00 6.15 -5.00
CA ILE A 68 1.13 6.73 -4.25
C ILE A 68 0.69 7.12 -2.84
N CYS A 69 -0.47 7.78 -2.69
CA CYS A 69 -1.02 8.10 -1.37
C CYS A 69 -1.28 6.84 -0.52
N LEU A 70 -1.77 5.75 -1.11
CA LEU A 70 -1.91 4.47 -0.41
C LEU A 70 -0.56 3.99 0.12
N GLY A 71 0.48 4.02 -0.72
CA GLY A 71 1.81 3.55 -0.33
C GLY A 71 2.39 4.36 0.83
N VAL A 72 2.29 5.67 0.75
CA VAL A 72 2.76 6.58 1.82
C VAL A 72 1.96 6.36 3.11
N PHE A 73 0.64 6.25 3.04
CA PHE A 73 -0.19 6.09 4.25
C PHE A 73 0.01 4.72 4.89
N PHE A 74 0.20 3.68 4.07
CA PHE A 74 0.58 2.36 4.54
C PHE A 74 1.91 2.42 5.29
N ALA A 75 2.94 3.06 4.72
CA ALA A 75 4.26 3.19 5.34
C ALA A 75 4.25 4.01 6.64
N VAL A 76 3.43 5.07 6.70
CA VAL A 76 3.22 5.85 7.92
C VAL A 76 2.65 4.96 9.02
N SER A 77 1.58 4.21 8.73
CA SER A 77 0.98 3.31 9.72
C SER A 77 1.92 2.20 10.15
N GLU A 78 2.65 1.60 9.21
CA GLU A 78 3.64 0.57 9.49
C GLU A 78 4.76 1.14 10.38
N THR A 79 5.26 2.33 10.08
CA THR A 79 6.28 3.02 10.90
C THR A 79 5.79 3.30 12.32
N VAL A 80 4.52 3.66 12.50
CA VAL A 80 3.92 3.80 13.84
C VAL A 80 3.92 2.46 14.58
N LEU A 81 3.59 1.35 13.93
CA LEU A 81 3.67 0.02 14.56
C LEU A 81 5.11 -0.34 14.95
N TYR A 82 6.08 -0.05 14.10
CA TYR A 82 7.49 -0.30 14.42
C TYR A 82 8.05 0.65 15.48
N SER A 83 7.45 1.83 15.68
CA SER A 83 7.87 2.76 16.74
C SER A 83 7.79 2.12 18.14
N PHE A 84 6.90 1.13 18.33
CA PHE A 84 6.83 0.34 19.57
C PHE A 84 8.14 -0.41 19.87
N ASN A 85 8.89 -0.81 18.84
CA ASN A 85 10.20 -1.46 18.98
C ASN A 85 11.35 -0.45 19.19
N PHE A 86 11.11 0.81 18.85
CA PHE A 86 12.13 1.87 18.85
C PHE A 86 12.04 2.82 20.06
N PHE A 87 11.12 2.61 21.01
CA PHE A 87 11.09 3.37 22.28
C PHE A 87 12.38 3.27 23.09
N MET A 88 13.25 2.30 22.79
CA MET A 88 14.56 2.11 23.42
C MET A 88 15.72 2.76 22.65
N LEU A 89 15.47 3.40 21.49
CA LEU A 89 16.52 4.08 20.73
C LEU A 89 16.88 5.44 21.34
N THR A 90 18.17 5.78 21.22
CA THR A 90 18.72 7.08 21.64
C THR A 90 18.55 8.19 20.59
N SER A 91 18.05 7.86 19.38
CA SER A 91 17.92 8.80 18.26
C SER A 91 16.68 8.50 17.40
N ILE A 92 16.05 9.56 16.87
CA ILE A 92 14.89 9.50 15.96
C ILE A 92 15.27 9.25 14.50
N ILE A 93 16.55 9.44 14.14
CA ILE A 93 17.04 9.39 12.75
C ILE A 93 16.68 8.05 12.07
N PRO A 94 16.88 6.87 12.69
CA PRO A 94 16.54 5.60 12.07
C PRO A 94 15.04 5.46 11.74
N LEU A 95 14.16 6.08 12.53
CA LEU A 95 12.73 6.07 12.27
C LEU A 95 12.37 6.90 11.03
N ILE A 96 13.06 8.04 10.83
CA ILE A 96 12.87 8.91 9.66
C ILE A 96 13.40 8.22 8.39
N GLU A 97 14.58 7.62 8.47
CA GLU A 97 15.16 6.85 7.35
C GLU A 97 14.23 5.70 6.95
N ARG A 98 13.74 4.96 7.95
CA ARG A 98 12.77 3.89 7.76
C ARG A 98 11.51 4.41 7.07
N LEU A 99 10.89 5.47 7.60
CA LEU A 99 9.68 6.05 7.01
C LEU A 99 9.87 6.42 5.54
N PHE A 100 11.01 7.04 5.20
CA PHE A 100 11.30 7.45 3.83
C PHE A 100 11.45 6.24 2.89
N LEU A 101 12.25 5.26 3.29
CA LEU A 101 12.53 4.07 2.47
C LEU A 101 11.31 3.15 2.35
N THR A 102 10.54 2.94 3.43
CA THR A 102 9.31 2.13 3.39
C THR A 102 8.21 2.83 2.58
N SER A 103 8.11 4.17 2.65
CA SER A 103 7.19 4.93 1.80
C SER A 103 7.52 4.74 0.32
N LEU A 104 8.80 4.79 -0.05
CA LEU A 104 9.24 4.56 -1.43
C LEU A 104 8.92 3.13 -1.89
N LEU A 105 9.20 2.14 -1.05
CA LEU A 105 8.88 0.74 -1.32
C LEU A 105 7.39 0.51 -1.57
N HIS A 106 6.54 0.97 -0.66
CA HIS A 106 5.10 0.73 -0.74
C HIS A 106 4.46 1.51 -1.89
N ALA A 107 4.93 2.73 -2.16
CA ALA A 107 4.49 3.47 -3.34
C ALA A 107 4.90 2.73 -4.63
N LEU A 108 6.15 2.24 -4.70
CA LEU A 108 6.67 1.51 -5.86
C LEU A 108 5.88 0.23 -6.13
N THR A 109 5.70 -0.62 -5.13
CA THR A 109 4.98 -1.90 -5.23
C THR A 109 3.52 -1.71 -5.66
N ILE A 110 2.82 -0.71 -5.11
CA ILE A 110 1.46 -0.35 -5.54
C ILE A 110 1.43 0.16 -6.98
N VAL A 111 2.37 1.03 -7.36
CA VAL A 111 2.46 1.54 -8.73
C VAL A 111 2.73 0.40 -9.71
N VAL A 112 3.61 -0.56 -9.39
CA VAL A 112 3.85 -1.76 -10.21
C VAL A 112 2.55 -2.51 -10.46
N MET A 113 1.76 -2.80 -9.42
CA MET A 113 0.48 -3.49 -9.57
C MET A 113 -0.53 -2.70 -10.42
N ILE A 114 -0.63 -1.37 -10.25
CA ILE A 114 -1.50 -0.51 -11.06
C ILE A 114 -1.07 -0.52 -12.53
N LEU A 115 0.24 -0.40 -12.80
CA LEU A 115 0.80 -0.42 -14.16
C LEU A 115 0.55 -1.78 -14.84
N SER A 116 0.71 -2.89 -14.12
CA SER A 116 0.37 -4.22 -14.67
C SER A 116 -1.10 -4.28 -15.11
N ASN A 117 -2.02 -3.74 -14.30
CA ASN A 117 -3.43 -3.68 -14.65
C ASN A 117 -3.71 -2.74 -15.85
N PHE A 118 -2.94 -1.66 -16.03
CA PHE A 118 -3.06 -0.78 -17.21
C PHE A 118 -2.68 -1.47 -18.51
N ILE A 119 -1.70 -2.36 -18.48
CA ILE A 119 -1.31 -3.16 -19.64
C ILE A 119 -2.43 -4.15 -19.95
N ASN A 120 -2.83 -4.94 -18.95
CA ASN A 120 -3.95 -5.88 -19.06
C ASN A 120 -4.43 -6.27 -17.67
N LYS A 121 -5.74 -6.24 -17.43
CA LYS A 121 -6.35 -6.63 -16.14
C LYS A 121 -5.96 -8.04 -15.69
N LYS A 122 -5.72 -8.95 -16.64
CA LYS A 122 -5.25 -10.32 -16.35
C LYS A 122 -3.82 -10.39 -15.82
N LEU A 123 -3.04 -9.32 -15.94
CA LEU A 123 -1.66 -9.22 -15.45
C LEU A 123 -1.57 -8.70 -14.01
N LEU A 124 -2.69 -8.28 -13.39
CA LEU A 124 -2.66 -7.84 -11.99
C LEU A 124 -2.04 -8.90 -11.05
N PRO A 125 -2.36 -10.20 -11.14
CA PRO A 125 -1.70 -11.21 -10.32
C PRO A 125 -0.19 -11.27 -10.52
N LEU A 126 0.30 -11.07 -11.75
CA LEU A 126 1.73 -11.03 -12.04
C LEU A 126 2.38 -9.78 -11.43
N GLY A 127 1.68 -8.64 -11.46
CA GLY A 127 2.10 -7.41 -10.77
C GLY A 127 2.20 -7.59 -9.25
N VAL A 128 1.28 -8.35 -8.64
CA VAL A 128 1.34 -8.69 -7.22
C VAL A 128 2.55 -9.57 -6.90
N ILE A 129 2.81 -10.60 -7.72
CA ILE A 129 4.01 -11.45 -7.56
C ILE A 129 5.28 -10.62 -7.67
N LEU A 130 5.36 -9.72 -8.66
CA LEU A 130 6.52 -8.85 -8.83
C LEU A 130 6.71 -7.91 -7.63
N ALA A 131 5.63 -7.34 -7.10
CA ALA A 131 5.67 -6.53 -5.89
C ALA A 131 6.16 -7.32 -4.67
N MET A 132 5.72 -8.57 -4.49
CA MET A 132 6.22 -9.46 -3.43
C MET A 132 7.72 -9.69 -3.56
N ILE A 133 8.23 -9.89 -4.77
CA ILE A 133 9.67 -10.07 -5.03
C ILE A 133 10.43 -8.79 -4.69
N ILE A 134 9.96 -7.63 -5.13
CA ILE A 134 10.58 -6.33 -4.83
C ILE A 134 10.63 -6.11 -3.31
N HIS A 135 9.51 -6.37 -2.62
CA HIS A 135 9.41 -6.23 -1.17
C HIS A 135 10.34 -7.22 -0.45
N TYR A 136 10.37 -8.48 -0.86
CA TYR A 136 11.30 -9.46 -0.32
C TYR A 136 12.76 -8.99 -0.39
N PHE A 137 13.20 -8.50 -1.55
CA PHE A 137 14.57 -7.99 -1.70
C PHE A 137 14.82 -6.72 -0.89
N TYR A 138 13.84 -5.84 -0.75
CA TYR A 138 13.94 -4.70 0.15
C TYR A 138 14.20 -5.15 1.58
N ASN A 139 13.42 -6.12 2.10
CA ASN A 139 13.59 -6.62 3.46
C ASN A 139 14.95 -7.29 3.65
N LEU A 140 15.51 -7.94 2.63
CA LEU A 140 16.85 -8.52 2.70
C LEU A 140 17.97 -7.48 2.80
N LEU A 141 17.77 -6.29 2.21
CA LEU A 141 18.78 -5.23 2.14
C LEU A 141 18.63 -4.16 3.22
N ALA A 142 17.42 -3.99 3.75
CA ALA A 142 17.07 -2.98 4.74
C ALA A 142 17.02 -3.52 6.19
N LEU A 143 17.37 -4.81 6.38
CA LEU A 143 17.63 -5.45 7.68
C LEU A 143 19.13 -5.49 7.98
#